data_AF-A0A6B2DCE6-F1
#
_entry.id   AF-A0A6B2DCE6-F1
#
_cell.length_a   1.000
_cell.length_b   1.000
_cell.length_c   1.000
_cell.angle_alpha   90.00
_cell.angle_beta   90.00
_cell.angle_gamma   90.00
#
_symmetry.space_group_name_H-M   'P 1'
#
loop_
_entity.id
_entity.type
_entity.pdbx_description
1 polymer ?
#
loop_
_entity_poly.entity_id
_entity_poly.type
_entity_poly.pdbx_seq_one_letter_code
_entity_poly.pdbx_strand_id
1 'polypeptide(L)' 'MIVERLRDADQVGVAELAAATGASEMTVRRDLDNLASRGVLRRVHGGAVPASPSGVE' A
#
# COMPACT_ATOMS: atom_id res chain seq x y z
N MET A 1 -1.36 -11.01 -2.79
CA MET A 1 -2.21 -9.83 -3.07
C MET A 1 -1.65 -8.65 -2.28
N ILE A 2 -1.74 -7.40 -2.78
CA ILE A 2 -1.06 -6.21 -2.21
C ILE A 2 -1.30 -6.00 -0.70
N VAL A 3 -2.48 -6.41 -0.23
CA VAL A 3 -2.91 -6.34 1.17
C VAL A 3 -2.06 -7.24 2.08
N GLU A 4 -1.60 -8.39 1.58
CA GLU A 4 -0.78 -9.34 2.34
C GLU A 4 0.64 -8.80 2.55
N ARG A 5 1.18 -8.06 1.57
CA ARG A 5 2.50 -7.42 1.70
C ARG A 5 2.50 -6.20 2.62
N LEU A 6 1.35 -5.55 2.78
CA LEU A 6 1.17 -4.44 3.71
C LEU A 6 1.01 -4.91 5.18
N ARG A 7 0.83 -6.21 5.44
CA ARG A 7 0.73 -6.75 6.81
C ARG A 7 2.10 -6.97 7.47
N ASP A 8 3.11 -7.35 6.69
CA ASP A 8 4.47 -7.66 7.17
C ASP A 8 5.42 -6.45 7.12
N ALA A 9 5.13 -5.45 6.28
CA ALA A 9 5.99 -4.28 6.09
C ALA A 9 5.40 -3.03 6.76
N ASP A 10 6.21 -2.39 7.62
CA ASP A 10 5.87 -1.10 8.27
C ASP A 10 5.50 0.00 7.25
N GLN A 11 6.07 -0.10 6.05
CA GLN A 11 5.81 0.77 4.90
C GLN A 11 6.09 0.04 3.58
N VAL A 12 5.29 0.30 2.54
CA VAL A 12 5.61 -0.14 1.18
C VAL A 12 5.70 1.05 0.23
N GLY A 13 6.76 1.08 -0.58
CA GLY A 13 6.97 2.11 -1.60
C GLY A 13 6.12 1.90 -2.85
N VAL A 14 5.75 2.99 -3.53
CA VAL A 14 5.02 2.92 -4.82
C VAL A 14 5.80 2.14 -5.87
N ALA A 15 7.12 2.33 -5.95
CA ALA A 15 7.98 1.66 -6.92
C ALA A 15 8.07 0.14 -6.67
N GLU A 16 8.16 -0.29 -5.40
CA GLU A 16 8.12 -1.70 -5.03
C GLU A 16 6.78 -2.35 -5.37
N LEU A 17 5.67 -1.65 -5.09
CA LEU A 17 4.34 -2.13 -5.47
C LEU A 17 4.18 -2.23 -6.98
N ALA A 18 4.69 -1.26 -7.74
CA ALA A 18 4.68 -1.28 -9.20
C ALA A 18 5.47 -2.49 -9.73
N ALA A 19 6.68 -2.71 -9.22
CA ALA A 19 7.50 -3.87 -9.58
C ALA A 19 6.84 -5.21 -9.19
N ALA A 20 6.23 -5.29 -8.02
CA ALA A 20 5.58 -6.51 -7.52
C ALA A 20 4.26 -6.86 -8.23
N THR A 21 3.54 -5.85 -8.75
CA THR A 21 2.25 -6.04 -9.43
C THR A 21 2.36 -6.00 -10.95
N GLY A 22 3.48 -5.53 -11.51
CA GLY A 22 3.64 -5.24 -12.93
C GLY A 22 2.83 -4.03 -13.39
N ALA A 23 2.17 -3.31 -12.48
CA ALA A 23 1.41 -2.10 -12.81
C ALA A 23 2.33 -0.87 -12.87
N SER A 24 1.95 0.13 -13.65
CA SER A 24 2.65 1.42 -13.66
C SER A 24 2.50 2.13 -12.31
N GLU A 25 3.49 2.94 -11.91
CA GLU A 25 3.43 3.71 -10.66
C GLU A 25 2.19 4.61 -10.57
N MET A 26 1.71 5.16 -11.69
CA MET A 26 0.50 5.96 -11.74
C MET A 26 -0.74 5.16 -11.32
N THR A 27 -0.85 3.92 -11.78
CA THR A 27 -1.92 2.99 -11.41
C THR A 27 -1.85 2.67 -9.92
N VAL A 28 -0.65 2.33 -9.43
CA VAL A 28 -0.43 2.07 -8.00
C VAL A 28 -0.80 3.28 -7.15
N ARG A 29 -0.37 4.50 -7.52
CA ARG A 29 -0.74 5.73 -6.79
C ARG A 29 -2.25 5.91 -6.73
N ARG A 30 -2.96 5.65 -7.83
CA ARG A 30 -4.42 5.78 -7.90
C ARG A 30 -5.14 4.75 -7.03
N ASP A 31 -4.68 3.50 -7.02
CA ASP A 31 -5.20 2.45 -6.15
C ASP A 31 -4.95 2.76 -4.68
N LEU A 32 -3.73 3.20 -4.33
CA LEU A 32 -3.41 3.62 -2.97
C LEU A 32 -4.28 4.79 -2.51
N ASP A 33 -4.61 5.73 -3.40
CA ASP A 33 -5.54 6.83 -3.11
C ASP A 33 -6.95 6.32 -2.78
N ASN A 34 -7.45 5.40 -3.61
CA ASN A 34 -8.76 4.79 -3.44
C ASN A 34 -8.84 4.00 -2.13
N LEU A 35 -7.81 3.22 -1.83
CA LEU A 35 -7.70 2.45 -0.58
C LEU A 35 -7.55 3.35 0.64
N ALA A 36 -6.84 4.48 0.52
CA ALA A 36 -6.73 5.47 1.58
C ALA A 36 -8.07 6.15 1.88
N SER A 37 -8.80 6.55 0.84
CA SER A 37 -10.15 7.13 0.95
C SER A 37 -11.13 6.18 1.65
N ARG A 38 -10.95 4.87 1.44
CA ARG A 38 -11.73 3.81 2.10
C ARG A 38 -11.23 3.44 3.50
N GLY A 39 -10.18 4.07 4.00
CA GLY A 39 -9.62 3.80 5.32
C GLY A 39 -8.88 2.46 5.44
N VAL A 40 -8.48 1.84 4.33
CA VAL A 40 -7.76 0.55 4.32
C VAL A 40 -6.27 0.73 4.59
N LEU A 41 -5.70 1.85 4.13
CA LEU A 41 -4.30 2.22 4.32
C LEU A 41 -4.15 3.74 4.55
N ARG A 42 -2.95 4.18 4.92
CA ARG A 42 -2.60 5.60 5.03
C ARG A 42 -1.44 5.91 4.07
N ARG A 43 -1.52 7.04 3.38
CA ARG A 43 -0.47 7.51 2.46
C ARG A 43 0.66 8.15 3.26
N VAL A 44 1.89 7.90 2.82
CA VAL A 44 3.13 8.50 3.34
C VAL A 44 4.00 8.98 2.18
N HIS A 45 5.06 9.72 2.47
CA HIS A 45 5.92 10.27 1.41
C HIS A 45 6.52 9.12 0.57
N GLY A 46 6.07 8.99 -0.68
CA GLY A 46 6.54 7.95 -1.61
C GLY A 46 5.90 6.56 -1.48
N GLY A 47 4.93 6.35 -0.59
CA GLY A 47 4.41 5.01 -0.30
C GLY A 47 3.09 4.98 0.47
N ALA A 48 2.81 3.83 1.08
CA ALA A 48 1.64 3.58 1.91
C ALA A 48 1.99 2.69 3.12
N VAL A 49 1.27 2.92 4.21
CA VAL A 49 1.31 2.13 5.45
C VAL A 49 -0.10 1.59 5.74
N PRO A 50 -0.27 0.43 6.38
CA PRO A 50 -1.61 -0.08 6.73
C PRO A 50 -2.37 0.89 7.67
N ALA A 51 -3.70 1.00 7.54
CA ALA A 51 -4.50 1.98 8.31
C ALA A 51 -4.72 1.55 9.76
N SER A 52 -4.74 0.24 10.00
CA SER A 52 -4.60 -0.38 11.31
C SER A 52 -3.42 -1.34 11.25
N PRO A 53 -2.57 -1.41 12.30
CA PRO A 53 -1.63 -2.51 12.44
C PRO A 53 -2.47 -3.79 12.45
N SER A 54 -2.51 -4.48 11.32
CA SER A 54 -3.37 -5.63 11.15
C SER A 54 -2.65 -6.83 11.75
N GLY A 55 -2.79 -6.98 13.07
CA GLY A 55 -2.72 -8.26 13.78
C GLY A 55 -1.34 -8.90 13.92
N VAL A 56 -0.65 -8.58 15.01
CA VAL A 56 -0.04 -9.65 15.81
C VAL A 56 -1.00 -9.95 16.97
N GLU A 57 -1.84 -10.98 16.78
CA GLU A 57 -2.25 -11.89 17.84
C GLU A 57 -1.94 -13.30 17.34
#